data_AF-J2UPM7-F1
#
_entry.id   AF-J2UPM7-F1
#
_cell.length_a   1.000
_cell.length_b   1.000
_cell.length_c   1.000
_cell.angle_alpha   90.00
_cell.angle_beta   90.00
_cell.angle_gamma   90.00
#
_symmetry.space_group_name_H-M   'P 1'
#
loop_
_entity.id
_entity.type
_entity.pdbx_description
1 polymer ?
#
loop_
_entity_poly.entity_id
_entity_poly.type
_entity_poly.pdbx_seq_one_letter_code
_entity_poly.pdbx_strand_id
1 'polypeptide(L)'
;MTNLTDETLAIATADRSEGLVALMAKLQPLIDGGRLDNLVDLLSLTSDMVDLLDAAMVEKLARLFENATAATWTVSNAVRMARAEVAAAPEPPGVYALIKLLNEPDTRKGVAVVLKTLNVIGRQL
;
A
#
# COMPACT_ATOMS: atom_id res chain seq x y z
N MET A 1 44.78 -4.98 -39.43
CA MET A 1 43.33 -5.00 -39.11
C MET A 1 43.15 -4.99 -37.59
N THR A 2 43.67 -3.97 -36.90
CA THR A 2 43.75 -3.95 -35.42
C THR A 2 43.11 -2.71 -34.79
N ASN A 3 42.71 -1.70 -35.57
CA ASN A 3 42.15 -0.45 -35.05
C ASN A 3 40.64 -0.50 -34.71
N LEU A 4 39.85 -1.40 -35.32
CA LEU A 4 38.40 -1.44 -35.06
C LEU A 4 38.05 -1.94 -33.65
N THR A 5 38.87 -2.82 -33.06
CA THR A 5 38.65 -3.35 -31.72
C THR A 5 39.03 -2.35 -30.62
N ASP A 6 40.08 -1.56 -30.82
CA ASP A 6 40.48 -0.54 -29.85
C ASP A 6 39.55 0.67 -29.85
N GLU A 7 39.02 1.07 -31.01
CA GLU A 7 38.06 2.18 -31.13
C GLU A 7 36.70 1.81 -30.52
N THR A 8 36.25 0.56 -30.69
CA THR A 8 35.00 0.08 -30.07
C THR A 8 35.12 -0.09 -28.55
N LEU A 9 36.29 -0.52 -28.05
CA LEU A 9 36.59 -0.55 -26.61
C LEU A 9 36.70 0.88 -26.03
N ALA A 10 37.29 1.83 -26.76
CA ALA A 10 37.38 3.23 -26.36
C ALA A 10 36.01 3.92 -26.31
N ILE A 11 35.13 3.67 -27.29
CA ILE A 11 33.76 4.20 -27.31
C ILE A 11 32.91 3.56 -26.19
N ALA A 12 33.02 2.25 -25.97
CA ALA A 12 32.28 1.56 -24.90
C ALA A 12 32.74 1.96 -23.48
N THR A 13 34.01 2.37 -23.33
CA THR A 13 34.53 2.89 -22.06
C THR A 13 34.19 4.37 -21.86
N ALA A 14 34.19 5.17 -22.92
CA ALA A 14 33.73 6.55 -22.91
C ALA A 14 32.23 6.65 -22.56
N ASP A 15 31.37 5.87 -23.22
CA ASP A 15 29.93 5.82 -22.97
C ASP A 15 29.59 5.33 -21.54
N ARG A 16 30.32 4.32 -21.05
CA ARG A 16 30.25 3.88 -19.65
C ARG A 16 30.65 5.00 -18.68
N SER A 17 31.68 5.79 -19.03
CA SER A 17 32.15 6.88 -18.19
C SER A 17 31.17 8.06 -18.16
N GLU A 18 30.53 8.38 -19.27
CA GLU A 18 29.49 9.41 -19.35
C GLU A 18 28.24 9.00 -18.55
N GLY A 19 27.81 7.74 -18.66
CA GLY A 19 26.70 7.20 -17.86
C GLY A 19 26.98 7.19 -16.36
N LEU A 20 28.21 6.84 -15.94
CA LEU A 20 28.65 6.91 -14.55
C LEU A 20 28.69 8.34 -14.02
N VAL A 21 29.18 9.30 -14.82
CA VAL A 21 29.19 10.72 -14.48
C VAL A 21 27.77 11.26 -14.32
N ALA A 22 26.85 10.88 -15.22
CA ALA A 22 25.44 11.26 -15.13
C ALA A 22 24.74 10.68 -13.88
N LEU A 23 25.06 9.44 -13.50
CA LEU A 23 24.56 8.82 -12.27
C LEU A 23 25.15 9.49 -11.02
N MET A 24 26.46 9.73 -10.99
CA MET A 24 27.14 10.48 -9.94
C MET A 24 26.51 11.86 -9.74
N ALA A 25 26.26 12.61 -10.81
CA ALA A 25 25.60 13.91 -10.74
C ALA A 25 24.19 13.84 -10.11
N LYS A 26 23.46 12.73 -10.27
CA LYS A 26 22.15 12.51 -9.64
C LYS A 26 22.24 12.11 -8.17
N LEU A 27 23.29 11.39 -7.79
CA LEU A 27 23.53 10.96 -6.41
C LEU A 27 24.24 12.04 -5.58
N GLN A 28 24.95 12.98 -6.21
CA GLN A 28 25.67 14.08 -5.58
C GLN A 28 24.88 14.82 -4.49
N PRO A 29 23.63 15.28 -4.71
CA PRO A 29 22.86 15.95 -3.64
C PRO A 29 22.52 15.04 -2.45
N LEU A 30 22.45 13.73 -2.64
CA LEU A 30 22.22 12.76 -1.55
C LEU A 30 23.51 12.46 -0.78
N ILE A 31 24.64 12.46 -1.48
CA ILE A 31 25.99 12.32 -0.92
C ILE A 31 26.35 13.56 -0.11
N ASP A 32 26.22 14.74 -0.70
CA ASP A 32 26.52 16.04 -0.05
C ASP A 32 25.64 16.26 1.18
N GLY A 33 24.40 15.74 1.15
CA GLY A 33 23.47 15.78 2.27
C GLY A 33 23.64 14.67 3.32
N GLY A 34 24.59 13.73 3.14
CA GLY A 34 24.79 12.59 4.04
C GLY A 34 23.60 11.63 4.15
N ARG A 35 22.69 11.64 3.17
CA ARG A 35 21.45 10.85 3.17
C ARG A 35 21.54 9.58 2.33
N LEU A 36 22.61 9.43 1.54
CA LEU A 36 22.83 8.24 0.73
C LEU A 36 22.92 6.99 1.62
N ASP A 37 23.58 7.08 2.76
CA ASP A 37 23.72 5.95 3.70
C ASP A 37 22.35 5.43 4.16
N ASN A 38 21.40 6.32 4.48
CA ASN A 38 20.03 5.92 4.85
C ASN A 38 19.28 5.23 3.70
N LEU A 39 19.54 5.60 2.45
CA LEU A 39 18.95 4.93 1.30
C LEU A 39 19.56 3.54 1.11
N VAL A 40 20.88 3.41 1.29
CA VAL A 40 21.56 2.12 1.25
C VAL A 40 21.04 1.22 2.37
N ASP A 41 20.91 1.73 3.60
CA ASP A 41 20.33 0.99 4.73
C ASP A 41 18.89 0.54 4.46
N LEU A 42 18.06 1.42 3.88
CA LEU A 42 16.69 1.09 3.51
C LEU A 42 16.64 0.01 2.42
N LEU A 43 17.53 0.09 1.42
CA LEU A 43 17.63 -0.90 0.35
C LEU A 43 18.14 -2.24 0.90
N SER A 44 19.10 -2.23 1.83
CA SER A 44 19.57 -3.42 2.53
C SER A 44 18.45 -4.07 3.34
N LEU A 45 17.73 -3.30 4.15
CA LEU A 45 16.57 -3.81 4.90
C LEU A 45 15.49 -4.38 3.96
N THR A 46 15.24 -3.71 2.84
CA THR A 46 14.28 -4.20 1.83
C THR A 46 14.77 -5.49 1.17
N SER A 47 16.08 -5.61 0.90
CA SER A 47 16.69 -6.84 0.39
C SER A 47 16.52 -7.98 1.39
N ASP A 48 16.84 -7.75 2.66
CA ASP A 48 16.65 -8.74 3.73
C ASP A 48 15.18 -9.19 3.85
N MET A 49 14.23 -8.26 3.65
CA MET A 49 12.81 -8.61 3.60
C MET A 49 12.50 -9.50 2.39
N VAL A 50 12.99 -9.18 1.20
CA VAL A 50 12.77 -9.97 -0.02
C VAL A 50 13.40 -11.36 0.11
N ASP A 51 14.57 -11.47 0.72
CA ASP A 51 15.24 -12.74 0.96
C ASP A 51 14.45 -13.64 1.94
N LEU A 52 13.68 -13.03 2.85
CA LEU A 52 12.77 -13.75 3.75
C LEU A 52 11.44 -14.15 3.09
N LEU A 53 11.07 -13.54 1.95
CA LEU A 53 9.84 -13.84 1.23
C LEU A 53 10.01 -15.12 0.39
N ASP A 54 9.59 -16.26 0.95
CA ASP A 54 9.36 -17.46 0.16
C ASP A 54 8.06 -17.40 -0.66
N ALA A 55 7.89 -18.33 -1.61
CA ALA A 55 6.72 -18.38 -2.48
C ALA A 55 5.39 -18.51 -1.71
N ALA A 56 5.40 -19.24 -0.59
CA ALA A 56 4.20 -19.43 0.23
C ALA A 56 3.83 -18.14 0.99
N MET A 57 4.82 -17.36 1.42
CA MET A 57 4.65 -16.08 2.09
C MET A 57 4.15 -15.02 1.12
N VAL A 58 4.69 -14.96 -0.10
CA VAL A 58 4.19 -14.08 -1.16
C VAL A 58 2.71 -14.36 -1.44
N GLU A 59 2.30 -15.61 -1.59
CA GLU A 59 0.89 -15.93 -1.83
C GLU A 59 -0.01 -15.58 -0.65
N LYS A 60 0.45 -15.78 0.60
CA LYS A 60 -0.29 -15.33 1.79
C LYS A 60 -0.47 -13.81 1.82
N LEU A 61 0.57 -13.05 1.50
CA LEU A 61 0.51 -11.59 1.42
C LEU A 61 -0.43 -11.15 0.31
N ALA A 62 -0.36 -11.77 -0.87
CA ALA A 62 -1.29 -11.50 -1.96
C ALA A 62 -2.75 -11.71 -1.53
N ARG A 63 -3.05 -12.86 -0.91
CA ARG A 63 -4.39 -13.15 -0.36
C ARG A 63 -4.80 -12.16 0.72
N LEU A 64 -3.88 -11.74 1.59
CA LEU A 64 -4.14 -10.74 2.61
C LEU A 64 -4.49 -9.39 1.98
N PHE A 65 -3.73 -8.96 0.97
CA PHE A 65 -4.00 -7.74 0.21
C PHE A 65 -5.33 -7.80 -0.54
N GLU A 66 -5.65 -8.93 -1.18
CA GLU A 66 -6.94 -9.16 -1.84
C GLU A 66 -8.09 -9.03 -0.84
N ASN A 67 -7.99 -9.72 0.30
CA ASN A 67 -9.02 -9.70 1.34
C ASN A 67 -9.18 -8.29 1.94
N ALA A 68 -8.07 -7.60 2.23
CA ALA A 68 -8.09 -6.25 2.78
C ALA A 68 -8.69 -5.25 1.78
N THR A 69 -8.31 -5.37 0.50
CA THR A 69 -8.84 -4.52 -0.58
C THR A 69 -10.32 -4.77 -0.78
N ALA A 70 -10.75 -6.04 -0.82
CA ALA A 70 -12.16 -6.41 -0.95
C ALA A 70 -13.01 -5.92 0.25
N ALA A 71 -12.49 -6.06 1.47
CA ALA A 71 -13.15 -5.53 2.67
C ALA A 71 -13.27 -4.00 2.61
N THR A 72 -12.17 -3.31 2.25
CA THR A 72 -12.15 -1.85 2.10
C THR A 72 -13.13 -1.40 1.02
N TRP A 73 -13.19 -2.09 -0.11
CA TRP A 73 -14.11 -1.79 -1.21
C TRP A 73 -15.57 -1.92 -0.80
N THR A 74 -15.89 -3.00 -0.08
CA THR A 74 -17.24 -3.25 0.46
C THR A 74 -17.67 -2.14 1.41
N VAL A 75 -16.82 -1.79 2.37
CA VAL A 75 -17.08 -0.73 3.35
C VAL A 75 -17.22 0.63 2.65
N SER A 76 -16.33 0.95 1.72
CA SER A 76 -16.35 2.21 0.97
C SER A 76 -17.66 2.37 0.17
N ASN A 77 -18.10 1.31 -0.51
CA ASN A 77 -19.37 1.34 -1.23
C ASN A 77 -20.58 1.48 -0.30
N ALA A 78 -20.59 0.79 0.84
CA ALA A 78 -21.65 0.94 1.83
C ALA A 78 -21.73 2.39 2.34
N VAL A 79 -20.59 3.01 2.64
CA VAL A 79 -20.52 4.42 3.05
C VAL A 79 -20.99 5.35 1.94
N ARG A 80 -20.57 5.10 0.69
CA ARG A 80 -20.99 5.90 -0.46
C ARG A 80 -22.51 5.84 -0.66
N MET A 81 -23.10 4.65 -0.54
CA MET A 81 -24.55 4.45 -0.64
C MET A 81 -25.30 5.14 0.49
N ALA A 82 -24.87 4.93 1.76
CA ALA A 82 -25.48 5.58 2.91
C ALA A 82 -25.42 7.12 2.82
N ARG A 83 -24.30 7.68 2.34
CA ARG A 83 -24.18 9.13 2.10
C ARG A 83 -25.15 9.62 1.02
N ALA A 84 -25.31 8.87 -0.07
CA ALA A 84 -26.25 9.21 -1.13
C ALA A 84 -27.70 9.19 -0.61
N GLU A 85 -28.07 8.19 0.18
CA GLU A 85 -29.39 8.08 0.81
C GLU A 85 -29.67 9.24 1.77
N VAL A 86 -28.72 9.57 2.64
CA VAL A 86 -28.85 10.70 3.58
C VAL A 86 -28.92 12.04 2.84
N ALA A 87 -28.14 12.22 1.77
CA ALA A 87 -28.15 13.45 0.98
C ALA A 87 -29.43 13.61 0.15
N ALA A 88 -30.06 12.51 -0.26
CA ALA A 88 -31.34 12.52 -0.96
C ALA A 88 -32.55 12.72 -0.03
N ALA A 89 -32.36 12.61 1.30
CA ALA A 89 -33.42 12.82 2.27
C ALA A 89 -33.82 14.32 2.29
N PRO A 90 -35.13 14.65 2.23
CA PRO A 90 -35.60 16.04 2.20
C PRO A 90 -35.22 16.86 3.43
N GLU A 91 -35.13 16.21 4.59
CA GLU A 91 -34.78 16.81 5.87
C GLU A 91 -33.73 15.98 6.59
N PRO A 92 -32.82 16.61 7.36
CA PRO A 92 -31.85 15.88 8.16
C PRO A 92 -32.56 15.02 9.22
N PRO A 93 -32.08 13.78 9.47
CA PRO A 93 -32.72 12.90 10.42
C PRO A 93 -32.63 13.45 11.85
N GLY A 94 -33.78 13.61 12.50
CA GLY A 94 -33.85 13.96 13.93
C GLY A 94 -33.48 12.80 14.86
N VAL A 95 -33.33 13.08 16.15
CA VAL A 95 -32.91 12.11 17.17
C VAL A 95 -33.80 10.86 17.21
N TYR A 96 -35.12 11.03 17.10
CA TYR A 96 -36.06 9.90 17.07
C TYR A 96 -35.86 9.00 15.83
N ALA A 97 -35.57 9.58 14.67
CA ALA A 97 -35.32 8.82 13.45
C ALA A 97 -34.04 7.97 13.57
N LEU A 98 -33.01 8.48 14.24
CA LEU A 98 -31.78 7.72 14.52
C LEU A 98 -32.03 6.54 15.47
N ILE A 99 -32.84 6.73 16.53
CA ILE A 99 -33.23 5.64 17.44
C ILE A 99 -34.05 4.58 16.68
N LYS A 100 -34.97 5.01 15.80
CA LYS A 100 -35.73 4.09 14.95
C LYS A 100 -34.82 3.30 14.01
N LEU A 101 -33.81 3.93 13.42
CA LEU A 101 -32.84 3.29 12.52
C LEU A 101 -32.06 2.17 13.22
N LEU A 102 -31.72 2.33 14.51
CA LEU A 102 -31.09 1.26 15.30
C LEU A 102 -31.97 0.02 15.47
N ASN A 103 -33.29 0.19 15.37
CA ASN A 103 -34.25 -0.91 15.47
C ASN A 103 -34.59 -1.54 14.11
N GLU A 104 -34.11 -0.96 13.00
CA GLU A 104 -34.31 -1.48 11.65
C GLU A 104 -33.66 -2.88 11.52
N PRO A 105 -34.29 -3.86 10.84
CA PRO A 105 -33.81 -5.24 10.80
C PRO A 105 -32.36 -5.36 10.31
N ASP A 106 -31.97 -4.60 9.28
CA ASP A 106 -30.63 -4.70 8.70
C ASP A 106 -29.59 -3.96 9.53
N THR A 107 -29.92 -2.82 10.15
CA THR A 107 -29.05 -2.16 11.12
C THR A 107 -28.79 -3.06 12.34
N ARG A 108 -29.82 -3.76 12.83
CA ARG A 108 -29.68 -4.73 13.93
C ARG A 108 -28.76 -5.89 13.58
N LYS A 109 -28.84 -6.43 12.35
CA LYS A 109 -27.91 -7.46 11.87
C LYS A 109 -26.47 -6.91 11.84
N GLY A 110 -26.28 -5.68 11.34
CA GLY A 110 -24.98 -5.01 11.32
C GLY A 110 -24.37 -4.86 12.72
N VAL A 111 -25.15 -4.33 13.66
CA VAL A 111 -24.76 -4.21 15.08
C VAL A 111 -24.42 -5.58 15.67
N ALA A 112 -25.23 -6.61 15.40
CA ALA A 112 -24.97 -7.97 15.88
C ALA A 112 -23.65 -8.54 15.35
N VAL A 113 -23.29 -8.27 14.09
CA VAL A 113 -21.99 -8.68 13.53
C VAL A 113 -20.84 -8.02 14.30
N VAL A 114 -20.89 -6.70 14.50
CA VAL A 114 -19.84 -5.98 15.26
C VAL A 114 -19.68 -6.54 16.67
N LEU A 115 -20.78 -6.71 17.40
CA LEU A 115 -20.77 -7.22 18.77
C LEU A 115 -20.26 -8.67 18.84
N LYS A 116 -20.64 -9.52 17.87
CA LYS A 116 -20.13 -10.90 17.79
C LYS A 116 -18.65 -10.95 17.47
N THR A 117 -18.15 -10.11 16.56
CA THR A 117 -16.71 -10.01 16.28
C THR A 117 -15.93 -9.64 17.54
N LEU A 118 -16.41 -8.64 18.31
CA LEU A 118 -15.81 -8.28 19.60
C LEU A 118 -15.83 -9.44 20.60
N ASN A 119 -16.92 -10.21 20.65
CA ASN A 119 -17.00 -11.39 21.51
C ASN A 119 -15.97 -12.48 21.12
N VAL A 120 -15.74 -12.67 19.82
CA VAL A 120 -14.74 -13.63 19.32
C VAL A 120 -13.33 -13.18 19.68
N ILE A 121 -13.00 -11.90 19.47
CA ILE A 121 -11.69 -11.35 19.84
C ILE A 121 -11.46 -11.48 21.35
N GLY A 122 -12.44 -11.07 22.17
CA GLY A 122 -12.34 -11.16 23.62
C GLY A 122 -12.26 -12.60 24.16
N ARG A 123 -12.62 -13.62 23.37
CA ARG A 123 -12.45 -15.04 23.73
C ARG A 123 -11.03 -15.55 23.44
N GLN A 124 -10.32 -14.89 22.53
CA GLN A 124 -8.97 -15.27 22.12
C GLN A 124 -7.87 -14.52 22.89
N LEU A 125 -8.24 -13.45 23.60
CA LEU A 125 -7.39 -12.75 24.58
C LEU A 125 -7.40 -13.49 25.91
#